data_AF-A0A1L7NCM9-F1
#
_entry.id   AF-A0A1L7NCM9-F1
#
_cell.length_a   1.000
_cell.length_b   1.000
_cell.length_c   1.000
_cell.angle_alpha   90.00
_cell.angle_beta   90.00
_cell.angle_gamma   90.00
#
_symmetry.space_group_name_H-M   'P 1'
#
loop_
_entity.id
_entity.type
_entity.pdbx_description
1 polymer ?
#
loop_
_entity_poly.entity_id
_entity_poly.type
_entity_poly.pdbx_seq_one_letter_code
_entity_poly.pdbx_strand_id
1 'polypeptide(L)'
;MLPFTPCFPNTLRHDEVPLALLDLVQQRLATLLGPRFTVVLGGSGNGAGVSHYHLAIQHNQSGVSLEDYGDVGAGFIERLLRMGAQVRDMLDSATFSRMAGDAPGRPLVWLSELASHGESITMRAPI
;
A
#
# COMPACT_ATOMS: atom_id res chain seq x y z
N MET A 1 29.88 3.41 -1.86
CA MET A 1 28.74 2.77 -2.56
C MET A 1 28.93 2.96 -4.05
N LEU A 2 28.81 1.90 -4.85
CA LEU A 2 28.74 2.02 -6.30
C LEU A 2 27.32 2.48 -6.69
N PRO A 3 27.16 3.37 -7.68
CA PRO A 3 25.84 3.74 -8.18
C PRO A 3 25.19 2.52 -8.85
N PHE A 4 24.01 2.12 -8.40
CA PHE A 4 23.20 1.13 -9.10
C PHE A 4 22.80 1.72 -10.44
N THR A 5 23.33 1.16 -11.53
CA THR A 5 22.93 1.53 -12.88
C THR A 5 21.91 0.48 -13.31
N PRO A 6 20.60 0.80 -13.35
CA PRO A 6 19.59 -0.18 -13.76
C PRO A 6 19.82 -0.57 -15.22
N CYS A 7 20.10 -1.84 -15.48
CA CYS A 7 20.18 -2.39 -16.84
C CYS A 7 18.76 -2.65 -17.35
N PHE A 8 18.32 -1.85 -18.31
CA PHE A 8 17.02 -2.05 -18.96
C PHE A 8 17.20 -2.95 -20.19
N PRO A 9 16.59 -4.15 -20.23
CA PRO A 9 16.65 -4.99 -21.41
C PRO A 9 15.88 -4.35 -22.57
N ASN A 10 16.50 -4.27 -23.76
CA ASN A 10 15.90 -3.73 -24.98
C ASN A 10 14.81 -4.64 -25.60
N THR A 11 14.46 -5.74 -24.95
CA THR A 11 13.53 -6.77 -25.45
C THR A 11 12.20 -6.80 -24.67
N LEU A 12 11.91 -5.77 -23.88
CA LEU A 12 10.67 -5.69 -23.10
C LEU A 12 9.47 -5.56 -24.02
N ARG A 13 8.41 -6.30 -23.71
CA ARG A 13 7.10 -6.13 -24.34
C ARG A 13 6.47 -4.82 -23.88
N HIS A 14 5.49 -4.33 -24.63
CA HIS A 14 4.82 -3.06 -24.34
C HIS A 14 4.10 -3.06 -22.97
N ASP A 15 3.64 -4.23 -22.54
CA ASP A 15 2.95 -4.44 -21.26
C ASP A 15 3.87 -4.99 -20.16
N GLU A 16 5.19 -4.94 -20.38
CA GLU A 16 6.18 -5.40 -19.43
C GLU A 16 7.04 -4.24 -18.91
N VAL A 17 7.30 -4.25 -17.61
CA VAL A 17 8.27 -3.36 -16.98
C VAL A 17 9.54 -4.11 -16.58
N PRO A 18 10.70 -3.44 -16.57
CA PRO A 18 11.92 -4.05 -16.06
C PRO A 18 11.81 -4.37 -14.56
N LEU A 19 12.35 -5.50 -14.12
CA LEU A 19 12.37 -5.87 -12.69
C LEU A 19 13.02 -4.77 -11.82
N ALA A 20 14.09 -4.15 -12.33
CA ALA A 20 14.78 -3.05 -11.65
C ALA A 20 13.86 -1.84 -11.35
N LEU A 21 12.78 -1.65 -12.12
CA LEU A 21 11.79 -0.62 -11.82
C LEU A 21 10.99 -0.97 -10.57
N LEU A 22 10.61 -2.23 -10.37
CA LEU A 22 9.91 -2.67 -9.16
C LEU A 22 10.80 -2.52 -7.93
N ASP A 23 12.10 -2.82 -8.04
CA ASP A 23 13.04 -2.61 -6.95
C ASP A 23 13.09 -1.14 -6.52
N LEU A 24 13.11 -0.21 -7.48
CA LEU A 24 13.06 1.23 -7.21
C LEU A 24 11.74 1.65 -6.57
N VAL A 25 10.61 1.13 -7.06
CA VAL A 25 9.28 1.41 -6.48
C VAL A 25 9.19 0.87 -5.06
N GLN A 26 9.69 -0.34 -4.79
CA GLN A 26 9.74 -0.93 -3.46
C GLN A 26 10.57 -0.07 -2.51
N GLN A 27 11.76 0.35 -2.93
CA GLN A 27 12.63 1.24 -2.13
C GLN A 27 11.94 2.57 -1.83
N ARG A 28 11.24 3.14 -2.83
CA ARG A 28 10.50 4.38 -2.65
C ARG A 28 9.34 4.22 -1.68
N LEU A 29 8.58 3.13 -1.78
CA LEU A 29 7.50 2.80 -0.84
C LEU A 29 8.03 2.59 0.58
N ALA A 30 9.10 1.82 0.74
CA ALA A 30 9.73 1.60 2.04
C ALA A 30 10.19 2.92 2.68
N THR A 31 10.75 3.84 1.89
CA THR A 31 11.15 5.17 2.36
C THR A 31 9.94 6.02 2.77
N LEU A 32 8.85 5.96 1.99
CA LEU A 32 7.64 6.74 2.23
C LEU A 32 6.88 6.28 3.48
N LEU A 33 6.81 4.96 3.68
CA LEU A 33 6.12 4.32 4.81
C LEU A 33 6.96 4.37 6.09
N GLY A 34 8.29 4.28 5.97
CA GLY A 34 9.21 4.30 7.08
C GLY A 34 9.34 2.94 7.79
N PRO A 35 10.15 2.86 8.86
CA PRO A 35 10.60 1.60 9.46
C PRO A 35 9.53 0.80 10.21
N ARG A 36 8.35 1.40 10.44
CA ARG A 36 7.21 0.71 11.07
C ARG A 36 6.49 -0.23 10.12
N PHE A 37 6.84 -0.18 8.83
CA PHE A 37 6.22 -0.95 7.77
C PHE A 37 7.22 -1.88 7.12
N THR A 38 6.77 -3.09 6.84
CA THR A 38 7.44 -4.04 5.95
C THR A 38 6.75 -3.96 4.59
N VAL A 39 7.53 -3.77 3.52
CA VAL A 39 7.02 -3.66 2.16
C VAL A 39 7.69 -4.72 1.29
N VAL A 40 6.88 -5.51 0.60
CA VAL A 40 7.33 -6.49 -0.38
C VAL A 40 6.59 -6.23 -1.68
N LEU A 41 7.34 -6.02 -2.76
CA LEU A 41 6.82 -5.85 -4.11
C LEU A 41 7.45 -6.90 -5.02
N GLY A 42 6.65 -7.92 -5.33
CA GLY A 42 7.00 -8.97 -6.27
C GLY A 42 6.55 -8.62 -7.69
N GLY A 43 7.27 -9.15 -8.67
CA GLY A 43 6.89 -9.12 -10.07
C GLY A 43 6.81 -10.52 -10.65
N SER A 44 5.80 -10.77 -11.48
CA SER A 44 5.65 -11.97 -12.29
C SER A 44 5.52 -11.59 -13.77
N GLY A 45 6.13 -12.37 -14.65
CA GLY A 45 6.08 -12.11 -16.09
C GLY A 45 6.38 -13.35 -16.92
N ASN A 46 5.87 -13.35 -18.15
CA ASN A 46 6.03 -14.45 -19.11
C ASN A 46 7.11 -14.15 -20.17
N GLY A 47 7.97 -13.18 -19.91
CA GLY A 47 8.96 -12.65 -20.84
C GLY A 47 10.26 -12.23 -20.14
N ALA A 48 10.94 -11.23 -20.70
CA ALA A 48 12.17 -10.68 -20.13
C ALA A 48 11.90 -9.64 -19.02
N GLY A 49 10.64 -9.21 -18.88
CA GLY A 49 10.19 -8.30 -17.83
C GLY A 49 9.06 -8.84 -16.98
N VAL A 50 8.48 -7.94 -16.19
CA VAL A 50 7.35 -8.19 -15.32
C VAL A 50 6.09 -7.66 -15.98
N SER A 51 5.02 -8.44 -16.03
CA SER A 51 3.69 -8.02 -16.50
C SER A 51 2.65 -7.87 -15.38
N HIS A 52 2.86 -8.54 -14.25
CA HIS A 52 1.98 -8.46 -13.08
C HIS A 52 2.80 -8.17 -11.82
N TYR A 53 2.28 -7.35 -10.93
CA TYR A 53 2.88 -7.08 -9.63
C TYR A 53 2.06 -7.73 -8.50
N HIS A 54 2.73 -7.97 -7.39
CA HIS A 54 2.13 -8.35 -6.12
C HIS A 54 2.75 -7.50 -5.00
N LEU A 55 1.95 -6.65 -4.38
CA LEU A 55 2.34 -5.78 -3.27
C LEU A 55 1.79 -6.34 -1.96
N ALA A 56 2.65 -6.42 -0.95
CA ALA A 56 2.26 -6.61 0.44
C ALA A 56 2.89 -5.52 1.31
N ILE A 57 2.06 -4.82 2.08
CA ILE A 57 2.47 -3.84 3.08
C ILE A 57 1.97 -4.32 4.44
N GLN A 58 2.87 -4.53 5.38
CA GLN A 58 2.54 -4.92 6.74
C GLN A 58 2.96 -3.83 7.73
N HIS A 59 2.06 -3.44 8.62
CA HIS A 59 2.38 -2.56 9.74
C HIS A 59 2.77 -3.38 10.97
N ASN A 60 4.04 -3.29 11.35
CA ASN A 60 4.68 -4.20 12.31
C ASN A 60 4.06 -4.11 13.72
N GLN A 61 3.56 -2.94 14.11
CA GLN A 61 3.02 -2.72 15.46
C GLN A 61 1.56 -3.19 15.62
N SER A 62 0.73 -3.01 14.59
CA SER A 62 -0.68 -3.41 14.64
C SER A 62 -0.94 -4.79 14.07
N GLY A 63 0.02 -5.38 13.34
CA GLY A 63 -0.16 -6.63 12.61
C GLY A 63 -1.07 -6.52 11.39
N VAL A 64 -1.58 -5.32 11.07
CA VAL A 64 -2.43 -5.10 9.89
C VAL A 64 -1.60 -5.24 8.62
N SER A 65 -2.09 -6.02 7.67
CA SER A 65 -1.52 -6.15 6.33
C SER A 65 -2.48 -5.62 5.28
N LEU A 66 -1.91 -5.06 4.22
CA LEU A 66 -2.58 -4.71 2.98
C LEU A 66 -1.89 -5.46 1.85
N GLU A 67 -2.67 -6.15 1.03
CA GLU A 67 -2.20 -6.84 -0.16
C GLU A 67 -2.92 -6.29 -1.39
N ASP A 68 -2.18 -6.09 -2.47
CA ASP A 68 -2.70 -5.61 -3.75
C ASP A 68 -1.96 -6.32 -4.89
N TYR A 69 -2.67 -6.70 -5.94
CA TYR A 69 -2.10 -7.34 -7.12
C TYR A 69 -2.74 -6.81 -8.39
N GLY A 70 -2.00 -6.84 -9.49
CA GLY A 70 -2.55 -6.44 -10.78
C GLY A 70 -1.50 -6.28 -11.86
N ASP A 71 -1.92 -5.74 -12.98
CA ASP A 71 -1.06 -5.55 -14.15
C ASP A 71 -0.17 -4.30 -13.99
N VAL A 72 1.06 -4.41 -14.50
CA VAL A 72 1.98 -3.27 -14.62
C VAL A 72 1.65 -2.45 -15.86
N GLY A 73 0.65 -1.58 -15.74
CA GLY A 73 0.22 -0.67 -16.81
C GLY A 73 0.56 0.80 -16.54
N ALA A 74 0.17 1.69 -17.46
CA ALA A 74 0.31 3.12 -17.24
C ALA A 74 -0.34 3.56 -15.91
N GLY A 75 0.39 4.34 -15.11
CA GLY A 75 -0.11 4.87 -13.83
C GLY A 75 -0.02 3.90 -12.64
N PHE A 76 0.53 2.68 -12.81
CA PHE A 76 0.60 1.72 -11.71
C PHE A 76 1.47 2.22 -10.56
N ILE A 77 2.61 2.88 -10.85
CA ILE A 77 3.53 3.41 -9.84
C ILE A 77 2.83 4.47 -8.99
N GLU A 78 2.15 5.42 -9.63
CA GLU A 78 1.41 6.48 -8.98
C GLU A 78 0.29 5.92 -8.10
N ARG A 79 -0.39 4.86 -8.58
CA ARG A 79 -1.39 4.14 -7.78
C ARG A 79 -0.77 3.53 -6.54
N LEU A 80 0.32 2.77 -6.66
CA LEU A 80 0.98 2.12 -5.52
C LEU A 80 1.50 3.15 -4.51
N LEU A 81 2.12 4.23 -4.96
CA LEU A 81 2.61 5.29 -4.08
C LEU A 81 1.48 6.03 -3.36
N ARG A 82 0.38 6.31 -4.06
CA ARG A 82 -0.81 6.92 -3.44
C ARG A 82 -1.43 5.98 -2.40
N MET A 83 -1.57 4.70 -2.74
CA MET A 83 -2.10 3.68 -1.84
C MET A 83 -1.23 3.53 -0.58
N GLY A 84 0.10 3.45 -0.74
CA GLY A 84 1.03 3.42 0.39
C GLY A 84 0.88 4.63 1.30
N ALA A 85 0.81 5.84 0.73
CA ALA A 85 0.57 7.06 1.51
C ALA A 85 -0.77 7.02 2.27
N GLN A 86 -1.84 6.60 1.61
CA GLN A 86 -3.16 6.45 2.23
C GLN A 86 -3.14 5.45 3.40
N VAL A 87 -2.50 4.29 3.24
CA VAL A 87 -2.40 3.28 4.30
C VAL A 87 -1.59 3.77 5.48
N ARG A 88 -0.47 4.48 5.24
CA ARG A 88 0.30 5.11 6.31
C ARG A 88 -0.53 6.12 7.07
N ASP A 89 -1.13 7.08 6.37
CA ASP A 89 -1.92 8.14 6.98
C ASP A 89 -3.14 7.56 7.71
N MET A 90 -3.68 6.44 7.21
CA MET A 90 -4.73 5.68 7.86
C MET A 90 -4.22 5.14 9.22
N LEU A 91 -3.17 4.32 9.19
CA LEU A 91 -2.67 3.61 10.37
C LEU A 91 -2.00 4.53 11.41
N ASP A 92 -1.51 5.70 10.99
CA ASP A 92 -0.99 6.75 11.88
C ASP A 92 -2.08 7.64 12.48
N SER A 93 -3.35 7.48 12.08
CA SER A 93 -4.41 8.34 12.57
C SER A 93 -4.80 8.06 14.03
N ALA A 94 -5.24 9.12 14.72
CA ALA A 94 -5.85 9.00 16.05
C ALA A 94 -7.13 8.15 16.04
N THR A 95 -7.81 8.02 14.89
CA THR A 95 -8.98 7.13 14.77
C THR A 95 -8.56 5.68 14.88
N PHE A 96 -7.52 5.26 14.15
CA PHE A 96 -6.99 3.90 14.25
C PHE A 96 -6.53 3.56 15.67
N SER A 97 -5.82 4.47 16.33
CA SER A 97 -5.40 4.27 17.74
C SER A 97 -6.59 4.11 18.70
N ARG A 98 -7.68 4.86 18.49
CA ARG A 98 -8.90 4.73 19.31
C ARG A 98 -9.63 3.41 19.06
N MET A 99 -9.63 2.91 17.83
CA MET A 99 -10.22 1.61 17.49
C MET A 99 -9.51 0.45 18.20
N ALA A 100 -8.19 0.55 18.34
CA ALA A 100 -7.37 -0.45 19.03
C ALA A 100 -7.52 -0.43 20.57
N GLY A 101 -8.20 0.57 21.15
CA GLY A 101 -8.37 0.71 22.59
C GLY A 101 -9.59 -0.03 23.17
N ASP A 102 -9.73 0.01 24.49
CA ASP A 102 -10.83 -0.67 25.23
C ASP A 102 -12.03 0.22 25.58
N ALA A 103 -12.09 1.42 25.00
CA ALA A 103 -13.17 2.35 25.29
C ALA A 103 -14.54 1.81 24.78
N PRO A 104 -15.62 1.92 25.57
CA PRO A 104 -16.95 1.45 25.16
C PRO A 104 -17.51 2.17 23.93
N GLY A 105 -17.02 3.39 23.63
CA GLY A 105 -17.36 4.16 22.44
C GLY A 105 -16.34 4.04 21.29
N ARG A 106 -15.47 3.02 21.28
CA ARG A 106 -14.47 2.87 20.22
C ARG A 106 -15.13 2.61 18.86
N PRO A 107 -14.61 3.18 17.76
CA PRO A 107 -15.10 2.82 16.43
C PRO A 107 -14.76 1.35 16.15
N LEU A 108 -15.71 0.60 15.59
CA LEU A 108 -15.47 -0.77 15.11
C LEU A 108 -15.14 -0.81 13.62
N VAL A 109 -15.56 0.22 12.89
CA VAL A 109 -15.34 0.37 11.45
C VAL A 109 -14.84 1.79 11.21
N TRP A 110 -13.88 1.92 10.30
CA TRP A 110 -13.45 3.23 9.82
C TRP A 110 -13.45 3.25 8.30
N LEU A 111 -14.21 4.19 7.75
CA LEU A 111 -14.28 4.49 6.33
C LEU A 111 -13.75 5.90 6.15
N SER A 112 -12.64 6.04 5.43
CA SER A 112 -11.98 7.34 5.22
C SER A 112 -12.91 8.38 4.58
N GLU A 113 -13.85 7.95 3.73
CA GLU A 113 -14.85 8.82 3.09
C GLU A 113 -15.85 9.41 4.09
N LEU A 114 -16.25 8.64 5.12
CA LEU A 114 -17.15 9.10 6.18
C LEU A 114 -16.46 10.00 7.20
N ALA A 115 -15.13 9.94 7.32
CA ALA A 115 -14.41 10.82 8.24
C ALA A 115 -14.45 12.31 7.82
N SER A 116 -14.89 12.60 6.60
CA SER A 116 -15.04 13.97 6.08
C SER A 116 -16.34 14.66 6.51
N HIS A 117 -17.33 13.93 7.02
CA HIS A 117 -18.59 14.48 7.52
C HIS A 117 -18.89 13.86 8.87
N GLY A 118 -19.24 14.66 9.88
CA GLY A 118 -19.54 14.21 11.24
C GLY A 118 -20.80 13.34 11.39
N GLU A 119 -21.01 12.37 10.50
CA GLU A 119 -22.06 11.38 10.56
C GLU A 119 -21.65 10.24 11.48
N SER A 120 -22.04 10.40 12.75
CA SER A 120 -22.14 9.29 13.69
C SER A 120 -23.30 8.39 13.26
N ILE A 121 -23.01 7.19 12.75
CA ILE A 121 -24.02 6.14 12.54
C ILE A 121 -24.54 5.73 13.91
N THR A 122 -25.65 6.34 14.33
CA THR A 122 -26.33 5.97 15.58
C THR A 122 -27.17 4.74 15.29
N MET A 123 -26.69 3.55 15.69
CA MET A 123 -27.54 2.36 15.68
C MET A 123 -28.69 2.59 16.67
N ARG A 124 -29.92 2.69 16.15
CA ARG A 124 -31.11 2.65 16.99
C ARG A 124 -31.20 1.27 17.63
N ALA A 125 -31.31 1.23 18.96
CA ALA A 125 -31.59 0.01 19.69
C ALA A 125 -32.93 -0.58 19.22
N PRO A 126 -33.05 -1.91 19.09
CA PRO A 126 -34.31 -2.55 18.76
C PRO A 126 -35.33 -2.30 19.89
N ILE A 127 -36.57 -2.00 19.48
CA ILE A 127 -37.73 -1.78 20.35
C ILE A 127 -38.30 -3.12 20.80
#